data_AF-A0A235AEF3-F1
#
_entry.id   AF-A0A235AEF3-F1
#
_cell.length_a   1.000
_cell.length_b   1.000
_cell.length_c   1.000
_cell.angle_alpha   90.00
_cell.angle_beta   90.00
_cell.angle_gamma   90.00
#
_symmetry.space_group_name_H-M   'P 1'
#
loop_
_entity.id
_entity.type
_entity.pdbx_description
1 polymer ?
#
loop_
_entity_poly.entity_id
_entity_poly.type
_entity_poly.pdbx_seq_one_letter_code
_entity_poly.pdbx_strand_id
1 'polypeptide(L)'
;MFRKTRSERERELDDVLRAIADHPLSSEEVRQANSLIEQLDGEDPSVVNDSLASRGLPSLDALGKMQLKHGLAFGRLHRRRYKLEKKLGRT
;
A
#
# COMPACT_ATOMS: atom_id res chain seq x y z
N MET A 1 25.30 10.17 -20.00
CA MET A 1 24.29 9.34 -19.29
C MET A 1 23.59 8.46 -20.32
N PHE A 2 23.75 7.13 -20.26
CA PHE A 2 22.99 6.23 -21.11
C PHE A 2 21.53 6.22 -20.69
N ARG A 3 20.63 6.41 -21.65
CA ARG A 3 19.18 6.35 -21.41
C ARG A 3 18.82 4.88 -21.27
N LYS A 4 18.18 4.50 -20.15
CA LYS A 4 17.73 3.11 -19.96
C LYS A 4 16.95 2.60 -21.18
N THR A 5 17.13 1.34 -21.54
CA THR A 5 16.36 0.66 -22.57
C THR A 5 14.92 0.42 -22.10
N ARG A 6 14.03 0.02 -23.01
CA ARG A 6 12.65 -0.36 -22.65
C ARG A 6 12.65 -1.55 -21.68
N SER A 7 13.42 -2.60 -22.01
CA SER A 7 13.49 -3.82 -21.19
C SER A 7 14.07 -3.58 -19.80
N GLU A 8 14.99 -2.62 -19.63
CA GLU A 8 15.47 -2.22 -18.30
C GLU A 8 14.39 -1.51 -17.48
N ARG A 9 13.53 -0.71 -18.12
CA ARG A 9 12.40 -0.08 -17.43
C ARG A 9 11.30 -1.07 -17.06
N GLU A 10 11.10 -2.09 -17.88
CA GLU A 10 10.16 -3.20 -17.57
C GLU A 10 10.65 -3.98 -16.36
N ARG A 11 11.93 -4.37 -16.31
CA ARG A 11 12.52 -5.01 -15.12
C ARG A 11 12.40 -4.13 -13.87
N GLU A 12 12.71 -2.84 -14.00
CA GLU A 12 12.58 -1.90 -12.87
C GLU A 12 11.12 -1.78 -12.40
N LEU A 13 10.16 -1.83 -13.32
CA LEU A 13 8.74 -1.81 -12.98
C LEU A 13 8.35 -3.09 -12.23
N ASP A 14 8.79 -4.25 -12.68
CA ASP A 14 8.54 -5.54 -12.01
C ASP A 14 9.14 -5.56 -10.60
N ASP A 15 10.36 -5.05 -10.41
CA ASP A 15 10.98 -4.93 -9.10
C ASP A 15 10.18 -4.01 -8.17
N VAL A 16 9.67 -2.88 -8.69
CA VAL A 16 8.82 -1.97 -7.92
C VAL A 16 7.48 -2.62 -7.58
N LEU A 17 6.88 -3.37 -8.49
CA LEU A 17 5.62 -4.08 -8.23
C LEU A 17 5.79 -5.15 -7.14
N ARG A 18 6.89 -5.90 -7.15
CA ARG A 18 7.25 -6.83 -6.08
C ARG A 18 7.44 -6.11 -4.75
N ALA A 19 8.20 -5.03 -4.73
CA ALA A 19 8.41 -4.23 -3.52
C ALA A 19 7.12 -3.62 -2.95
N ILE A 20 6.13 -3.32 -3.81
CA ILE A 20 4.78 -2.91 -3.38
C ILE A 20 4.05 -4.11 -2.77
N ALA A 21 4.03 -5.26 -3.44
CA ALA A 21 3.34 -6.45 -2.98
C ALA A 21 3.88 -6.97 -1.63
N ASP A 22 5.20 -6.91 -1.42
CA ASP A 22 5.87 -7.35 -0.20
C ASP A 22 5.81 -6.29 0.93
N HIS A 23 5.26 -5.11 0.65
CA HIS A 23 5.26 -4.02 1.61
C HIS A 23 4.29 -4.32 2.78
N PRO A 24 4.62 -3.97 4.04
CA PRO A 24 3.76 -4.22 5.19
C PRO A 24 2.34 -3.62 5.08
N LEU A 25 2.19 -2.49 4.37
CA LEU A 25 0.88 -1.87 4.11
C LEU A 25 0.07 -2.56 3.00
N SER A 26 0.65 -3.53 2.30
CA SER A 26 -0.03 -4.38 1.31
C SER A 26 -0.39 -5.75 1.86
N SER A 27 -0.12 -6.02 3.14
CA SER A 27 -0.48 -7.28 3.78
C SER A 27 -1.99 -7.51 3.74
N GLU A 28 -2.37 -8.78 3.75
CA GLU A 28 -3.79 -9.17 3.75
C GLU A 28 -4.53 -8.61 4.96
N GLU A 29 -3.92 -8.64 6.14
CA GLU A 29 -4.48 -8.09 7.37
C GLU A 29 -4.78 -6.59 7.26
N VAL A 30 -3.86 -5.81 6.68
CA VAL A 30 -4.06 -4.36 6.48
C VAL A 30 -5.15 -4.11 5.44
N ARG A 31 -5.25 -4.93 4.39
CA ARG A 31 -6.33 -4.83 3.39
C ARG A 31 -7.69 -5.14 3.99
N GLN A 32 -7.80 -6.21 4.77
CA GLN A 32 -9.04 -6.59 5.45
C GLN A 32 -9.45 -5.54 6.49
N ALA A 33 -8.48 -5.00 7.23
CA ALA A 33 -8.74 -3.95 8.20
C ALA A 33 -9.24 -2.67 7.52
N ASN A 34 -8.58 -2.21 6.45
CA ASN A 34 -9.03 -1.05 5.68
C ASN A 34 -10.42 -1.26 5.07
N SER A 35 -10.70 -2.45 4.52
CA SER A 35 -12.02 -2.77 3.98
C SER A 35 -13.12 -2.74 5.05
N LEU A 36 -12.83 -3.21 6.27
CA LEU A 36 -13.76 -3.13 7.38
C LEU A 36 -14.00 -1.69 7.83
N ILE A 37 -12.94 -0.88 7.87
CA ILE A 37 -13.03 0.55 8.18
C ILE A 37 -13.91 1.27 7.15
N GLU A 38 -13.75 0.97 5.87
CA GLU A 38 -14.60 1.52 4.79
C GLU A 38 -16.06 1.07 4.91
N GLN A 39 -16.32 -0.17 5.34
CA GLN A 39 -17.69 -0.68 5.56
C GLN A 39 -18.38 -0.02 6.75
N LEU A 40 -17.60 0.43 7.74
CA LEU A 40 -18.07 1.09 8.97
C LEU A 40 -17.82 2.61 8.92
N ASP A 41 -17.72 3.18 7.73
CA ASP A 41 -17.49 4.62 7.58
C ASP A 41 -18.63 5.43 8.23
N GLY A 42 -18.27 6.37 9.09
CA GLY A 42 -19.22 7.15 9.88
C GLY A 42 -19.64 6.54 11.23
N GLU A 43 -19.23 5.31 11.54
CA GLU A 43 -19.42 4.72 12.87
C GLU A 43 -18.42 5.27 13.90
N ASP A 44 -18.72 5.05 15.18
CA ASP A 44 -17.82 5.43 16.27
C ASP A 44 -16.49 4.64 16.19
N PRO A 45 -15.32 5.29 16.37
CA PRO A 45 -14.02 4.61 16.37
C PRO A 45 -13.91 3.41 17.35
N SER A 46 -14.68 3.41 18.44
CA SER A 46 -14.76 2.27 19.37
C SER A 46 -15.42 1.05 18.73
N VAL A 47 -16.53 1.23 18.02
CA VAL A 47 -17.23 0.17 17.28
C VAL A 47 -16.35 -0.43 16.19
N VAL A 48 -15.60 0.42 15.49
CA VAL A 48 -14.63 -0.01 14.47
C VAL A 48 -13.50 -0.82 15.10
N ASN A 49 -12.93 -0.37 16.22
CA ASN A 49 -11.87 -1.10 16.92
C ASN A 49 -12.35 -2.45 17.48
N ASP A 50 -13.56 -2.51 18.04
CA ASP A 50 -14.14 -3.77 18.54
C ASP A 50 -14.35 -4.76 17.38
N SER A 51 -14.84 -4.26 16.24
CA SER A 51 -15.03 -5.06 15.04
C SER A 51 -13.70 -5.58 14.48
N LEU A 52 -12.65 -4.75 14.47
CA LEU A 52 -11.29 -5.16 14.09
C LEU A 52 -10.74 -6.23 15.05
N ALA A 53 -10.86 -6.00 16.36
CA ALA A 53 -10.40 -6.93 17.40
C ALA A 53 -11.11 -8.29 17.31
N SER A 54 -12.43 -8.30 17.04
CA SER A 54 -13.21 -9.52 16.87
C SER A 54 -12.73 -10.42 15.74
N ARG A 55 -12.04 -9.83 14.75
CA ARG A 55 -11.49 -10.52 13.57
C ARG A 55 -9.98 -10.76 13.67
N GLY A 56 -9.36 -10.42 14.81
CA GLY A 56 -7.91 -10.52 14.99
C GLY A 56 -7.12 -9.53 14.11
N LEU A 57 -7.76 -8.44 13.66
CA LEU A 57 -7.14 -7.45 12.78
C LEU A 57 -6.44 -6.34 13.59
N PRO A 58 -5.46 -5.64 12.99
CA PRO A 58 -4.82 -4.50 13.63
C PRO A 58 -5.83 -3.41 13.98
N SER A 59 -5.69 -2.81 15.17
CA SER A 59 -6.52 -1.68 15.59
C SER A 59 -6.25 -0.42 14.77
N LEU A 60 -7.14 0.57 14.86
CA LEU A 60 -6.96 1.88 14.20
C LEU A 60 -5.62 2.55 14.58
N ASP A 61 -5.23 2.49 15.85
CA ASP A 61 -3.95 3.04 16.31
C ASP A 61 -2.74 2.26 15.74
N ALA A 62 -2.82 0.93 15.69
CA ALA A 62 -1.79 0.10 15.09
C ALA A 62 -1.62 0.39 13.59
N LEU A 63 -2.74 0.51 12.86
CA LEU A 63 -2.76 0.90 11.46
C LEU A 63 -2.17 2.30 11.25
N GLY A 64 -2.55 3.27 12.09
CA GLY A 64 -1.99 4.63 12.06
C GLY A 64 -0.48 4.64 12.25
N LYS A 65 0.04 3.89 13.24
CA LYS A 65 1.48 3.73 13.47
C LYS A 65 2.19 3.08 12.28
N MET A 66 1.59 2.05 11.67
CA MET A 66 2.13 1.43 10.46
C MET A 66 2.17 2.42 9.29
N GLN A 67 1.12 3.20 9.09
CA GLN A 67 1.05 4.23 8.05
C GLN A 67 2.09 5.33 8.26
N LEU A 68 2.27 5.83 9.49
CA LEU A 68 3.31 6.82 9.80
C LEU A 68 4.71 6.28 9.54
N LYS A 69 4.98 5.02 9.94
CA LYS A 69 6.30 4.39 9.80
C LYS A 69 6.64 4.04 8.36
N HIS A 70 5.67 3.53 7.60
CA HIS A 70 5.91 2.91 6.29
C HIS A 70 5.26 3.65 5.11
N GLY A 71 4.33 4.57 5.36
CA GLY A 71 3.53 5.24 4.34
C GLY A 71 4.35 6.10 3.39
N LEU A 72 5.39 6.79 3.87
CA LEU A 72 6.28 7.57 3.00
C LEU A 72 7.05 6.69 2.01
N ALA A 73 7.55 5.54 2.47
CA ALA A 73 8.26 4.59 1.62
C ALA A 73 7.31 3.98 0.58
N PHE A 74 6.11 3.60 1.03
CA PHE A 74 5.05 3.07 0.17
C PHE A 74 4.64 4.07 -0.92
N GLY A 75 4.39 5.34 -0.54
CA GLY A 75 4.06 6.40 -1.48
C GLY A 75 5.17 6.66 -2.50
N ARG A 76 6.45 6.52 -2.11
CA ARG A 76 7.58 6.61 -3.05
C ARG A 76 7.57 5.46 -4.07
N LEU A 77 7.24 4.23 -3.66
CA LEU A 77 7.11 3.08 -4.56
C LEU A 77 5.99 3.30 -5.57
N HIS A 78 4.80 3.72 -5.13
CA HIS A 78 3.69 4.02 -6.03
C HIS A 78 3.99 5.15 -7.01
N ARG A 79 4.65 6.22 -6.55
CA ARG A 79 5.12 7.30 -7.45
C ARG A 79 6.15 6.80 -8.47
N ARG A 80 7.02 5.87 -8.08
CA ARG A 80 8.01 5.27 -8.98
C ARG A 80 7.34 4.37 -10.02
N ARG A 81 6.36 3.55 -9.61
CA ARG A 81 5.50 2.75 -10.48
C ARG A 81 4.87 3.63 -11.56
N TYR A 82 4.15 4.68 -11.15
CA TYR A 82 3.49 5.62 -12.07
C TYR A 82 4.47 6.27 -13.06
N LYS A 83 5.66 6.70 -12.59
CA LYS A 83 6.69 7.27 -13.46
C LYS A 83 7.23 6.26 -14.48
N LEU A 84 7.34 4.99 -14.12
CA LEU A 84 7.81 3.93 -15.01
C LEU A 84 6.72 3.54 -16.03
N GLU A 85 5.48 3.40 -15.59
CA GLU A 85 4.31 3.15 -16.44
C GLU A 85 4.16 4.25 -17.51
N LYS A 86 4.24 5.52 -17.10
CA LYS A 86 4.23 6.66 -18.02
C LYS A 86 5.39 6.64 -19.03
N LYS A 87 6.60 6.25 -18.60
CA LYS A 87 7.77 6.12 -19.49
C LYS A 87 7.66 4.94 -20.46
N LEU A 88 6.84 3.94 -20.12
CA LEU A 88 6.55 2.78 -20.95
C LEU A 88 5.31 2.97 -21.83
N GLY A 89 4.59 4.09 -21.68
CA GLY A 89 3.37 4.38 -22.44
C GLY A 89 2.17 3.52 -22.01
N ARG A 90 2.15 3.04 -20.76
CA ARG A 90 1.03 2.24 -20.21
C ARG A 90 -0.07 3.09 -19.56
N THR A 91 0.16 4.39 -19.42
CA THR A 91 -0.73 5.37 -18.79
C THR A 91 -0.36 6.75 -19.31
#